data_AF-A0A0H4VH77-F1
#
_entry.id   AF-A0A0H4VH77-F1
#
_cell.length_a   1.000
_cell.length_b   1.000
_cell.length_c   1.000
_cell.angle_alpha   90.00
_cell.angle_beta   90.00
_cell.angle_gamma   90.00
#
_symmetry.space_group_name_H-M   'P 1'
#
loop_
_entity.id
_entity.type
_entity.pdbx_description
1 polymer ?
#
loop_
_entity_poly.entity_id
_entity_poly.type
_entity_poly.pdbx_seq_one_letter_code
_entity_poly.pdbx_strand_id
1 'polypeptide(L)'
;MEVGDWDYALQYVSSPVYQGTKAARFEIREDQPLIKDGKRAEVVIVKGSEGDIGKNTWYSFAAFFPTDYEYDDAREAINQWYQDGSPSTSIRIQRDRIILEAGTTSGNIVEHDLGAVPKGKWTDFVFHFIHSTGSDGLIEVWLNGAKVKTITGGNMYNDVLPKWKVGIYKSAFKYGTSDVTKRVLYYDNIRVGNEKATLEEMRAGSSAGTTATTEPTTDATTGTTTGTTTGTTTGTTTTGTTTTGTTTTTSGTQQVVSYTLVNATTDKDIMTITEGATISMSAVGTSKFNIRANTNPGTVGVVKFDLTGAATKSRLDDVVPYALFGDDRNGDYYNWSGVVGSYTLTATPFAGNKDKVGAATGPAYTVKFNIAK
;
A
#
# COMPACT_ATOMS: atom_id res chain seq x y z
N MET A 1 9.18 -2.44 11.32
CA MET A 1 8.50 -3.66 10.86
C MET A 1 9.03 -4.83 11.66
N GLU A 2 8.24 -5.87 11.85
CA GLU A 2 8.57 -7.09 12.60
C GLU A 2 8.46 -8.29 11.64
N VAL A 3 9.14 -8.19 10.49
CA VAL A 3 9.05 -9.14 9.38
C VAL A 3 10.18 -10.16 9.37
N GLY A 4 11.37 -9.75 9.81
CA GLY A 4 12.59 -10.56 9.74
C GLY A 4 13.29 -10.33 8.40
N ASP A 5 14.59 -10.63 8.35
CA ASP A 5 15.43 -10.31 7.19
C ASP A 5 15.49 -11.47 6.17
N TRP A 6 14.60 -12.46 6.31
CA TRP A 6 14.51 -13.60 5.40
C TRP A 6 13.77 -13.23 4.12
N ASP A 7 14.27 -13.72 2.99
CA ASP A 7 13.75 -13.44 1.65
C ASP A 7 12.31 -13.91 1.41
N TYR A 8 11.84 -14.86 2.20
CA TYR A 8 10.47 -15.37 2.14
C TYR A 8 9.48 -14.54 2.97
N ALA A 9 9.93 -13.83 4.00
CA ALA A 9 9.05 -13.36 5.08
C ALA A 9 8.03 -12.31 4.64
N LEU A 10 8.45 -11.41 3.74
CA LEU A 10 7.59 -10.47 3.04
C LEU A 10 8.10 -10.28 1.61
N GLN A 11 7.24 -10.55 0.64
CA GLN A 11 7.54 -10.44 -0.78
C GLN A 11 6.42 -9.67 -1.47
N TYR A 12 6.74 -8.91 -2.51
CA TYR A 12 5.73 -8.31 -3.39
C TYR A 12 5.58 -9.14 -4.65
N VAL A 13 4.48 -9.88 -4.76
CA VAL A 13 4.20 -10.81 -5.86
C VAL A 13 3.27 -10.18 -6.89
N SER A 14 3.32 -10.63 -8.14
CA SER A 14 2.37 -10.22 -9.19
C SER A 14 1.21 -11.19 -9.39
N SER A 15 1.15 -12.26 -8.58
CA SER A 15 0.01 -13.18 -8.52
C SER A 15 0.04 -13.94 -7.20
N PRO A 16 -1.12 -14.12 -6.52
CA PRO A 16 -2.38 -13.44 -6.79
C PRO A 16 -2.29 -11.94 -6.48
N VAL A 17 -3.15 -11.13 -7.10
CA VAL A 17 -3.27 -9.68 -6.86
C VAL A 17 -4.76 -9.34 -6.71
N TYR A 18 -5.13 -8.47 -5.78
CA TYR A 18 -6.50 -8.02 -5.61
C TYR A 18 -6.76 -6.82 -6.51
N GLN A 19 -5.88 -5.82 -6.43
CA GLN A 19 -5.96 -4.57 -7.20
C GLN A 19 -4.57 -4.17 -7.70
N GLY A 20 -4.52 -3.52 -8.87
CA GLY A 20 -3.26 -3.12 -9.49
C GLY A 20 -2.45 -4.33 -9.97
N THR A 21 -1.14 -4.32 -9.73
CA THR A 21 -0.19 -5.29 -10.31
C THR A 21 0.60 -6.09 -9.29
N LYS A 22 0.47 -5.79 -7.99
CA LYS A 22 1.23 -6.43 -6.92
C LYS A 22 0.40 -6.61 -5.66
N ALA A 23 0.68 -7.68 -4.92
CA ALA A 23 0.20 -7.92 -3.57
C ALA A 23 1.37 -8.28 -2.64
N ALA A 24 1.21 -8.04 -1.34
CA ALA A 24 2.17 -8.40 -0.31
C ALA A 24 1.95 -9.85 0.14
N ARG A 25 2.87 -10.75 -0.20
CA ARG A 25 2.93 -12.12 0.30
C ARG A 25 3.72 -12.14 1.60
N PHE A 26 3.11 -12.62 2.68
CA PHE A 26 3.77 -12.91 3.93
C PHE A 26 3.94 -14.41 4.10
N GLU A 27 5.09 -14.82 4.61
CA GLU A 27 5.34 -16.20 4.99
C GLU A 27 5.99 -16.26 6.37
N ILE A 28 5.50 -17.16 7.21
CA ILE A 28 6.19 -17.54 8.44
C ILE A 28 6.41 -19.05 8.46
N ARG A 29 7.50 -19.47 9.09
CA ARG A 29 7.86 -20.88 9.28
C ARG A 29 8.03 -21.19 10.76
N GLU A 30 7.81 -22.44 11.13
CA GLU A 30 8.02 -22.90 12.50
C GLU A 30 9.50 -22.83 12.87
N ASP A 31 10.41 -23.14 11.96
CA ASP A 31 11.85 -23.18 12.19
C ASP A 31 12.52 -21.78 12.16
N GLN A 32 11.82 -20.73 11.74
CA GLN A 32 12.40 -19.38 11.66
C GLN A 32 12.83 -18.85 13.05
N PRO A 33 13.94 -18.12 13.18
CA PRO A 33 14.26 -17.44 14.44
C PRO A 33 13.13 -16.53 14.96
N LEU A 34 13.10 -16.30 16.28
CA LEU A 34 12.12 -15.39 16.86
C LEU A 34 12.38 -13.95 16.43
N ILE A 35 11.31 -13.22 16.12
CA ILE A 35 11.34 -11.77 16.03
C ILE A 35 10.69 -11.24 17.30
N LYS A 36 11.49 -10.50 18.09
CA LYS A 36 11.17 -10.20 19.48
C LYS A 36 10.94 -11.50 20.24
N ASP A 37 9.71 -11.75 20.66
CA ASP A 37 9.31 -12.88 21.50
C ASP A 37 8.43 -13.91 20.77
N GLY A 38 8.25 -13.78 19.45
CA GLY A 38 7.26 -14.54 18.69
C GLY A 38 7.67 -14.93 17.27
N LYS A 39 6.91 -15.85 16.67
CA LYS A 39 7.02 -16.27 15.27
C LYS A 39 6.04 -15.44 14.45
N ARG A 40 6.58 -14.46 13.72
CA ARG A 40 5.79 -13.41 13.06
C ARG A 40 6.45 -12.97 11.76
N ALA A 41 5.62 -12.40 10.90
CA ALA A 41 6.02 -11.46 9.88
C ALA A 41 4.93 -10.38 9.81
N GLU A 42 5.18 -9.22 10.43
CA GLU A 42 4.16 -8.17 10.61
C GLU A 42 4.67 -6.77 10.28
N VAL A 43 3.82 -5.97 9.65
CA VAL A 43 4.06 -4.56 9.35
C VAL A 43 3.14 -3.71 10.21
N VAL A 44 3.71 -2.69 10.87
CA VAL A 44 2.94 -1.65 11.57
C VAL A 44 2.52 -0.62 10.54
N ILE A 45 1.22 -0.44 10.35
CA ILE A 45 0.64 0.55 9.44
C ILE A 45 0.30 1.83 10.20
N VAL A 46 -0.30 1.70 11.39
CA VAL A 46 -0.58 2.82 12.28
C VAL A 46 0.26 2.68 13.55
N LYS A 47 0.95 3.75 13.93
CA LYS A 47 1.86 3.79 15.09
C LYS A 47 1.16 4.15 16.41
N GLY A 48 -0.15 3.96 16.51
CA GLY A 48 -0.95 4.37 17.65
C GLY A 48 -1.16 5.87 17.67
N SER A 49 -0.97 6.53 18.82
CA SER A 49 -1.12 7.99 18.96
C SER A 49 -0.17 8.82 18.07
N GLU A 50 0.93 8.24 17.60
CA GLU A 50 1.87 8.86 16.66
C GLU A 50 1.42 8.75 15.20
N GLY A 51 0.35 8.00 14.91
CA GLY A 51 -0.08 7.68 13.55
C GLY A 51 -1.11 8.65 12.95
N ASP A 52 -1.34 9.81 13.56
CA ASP A 52 -2.34 10.81 13.15
C ASP A 52 -3.75 10.24 12.94
N ILE A 53 -4.15 9.23 13.72
CA ILE A 53 -5.51 8.66 13.70
C ILE A 53 -6.35 9.15 14.89
N GLY A 54 -7.65 9.26 14.67
CA GLY A 54 -8.64 9.53 15.71
C GLY A 54 -9.24 8.26 16.32
N LYS A 55 -10.17 8.43 17.26
CA LYS A 55 -10.96 7.30 17.78
C LYS A 55 -11.93 6.75 16.72
N ASN A 56 -12.57 7.66 15.98
CA ASN A 56 -13.37 7.32 14.81
C ASN A 56 -12.41 7.13 13.62
N THR A 57 -12.25 5.90 13.15
CA THR A 57 -11.29 5.56 12.10
C THR A 57 -11.72 4.32 11.35
N TRP A 58 -11.40 4.29 10.07
CA TRP A 58 -11.65 3.19 9.16
C TRP A 58 -10.36 2.46 8.83
N TYR A 59 -10.46 1.14 8.67
CA TYR A 59 -9.35 0.27 8.28
C TYR A 59 -9.81 -0.66 7.17
N SER A 60 -8.96 -0.93 6.19
CA SER A 60 -9.23 -2.00 5.22
C SER A 60 -7.98 -2.77 4.87
N PHE A 61 -8.19 -4.03 4.52
CA PHE A 61 -7.21 -4.84 3.79
C PHE A 61 -7.96 -5.95 3.05
N ALA A 62 -7.47 -6.32 1.87
CA ALA A 62 -7.84 -7.57 1.23
C ALA A 62 -6.84 -8.65 1.66
N ALA A 63 -7.33 -9.85 1.98
CA ALA A 63 -6.48 -11.01 2.23
C ALA A 63 -6.83 -12.19 1.32
N PHE A 64 -5.82 -12.92 0.86
CA PHE A 64 -5.96 -14.14 0.08
C PHE A 64 -5.33 -15.31 0.82
N PHE A 65 -6.16 -16.32 1.05
CA PHE A 65 -5.75 -17.62 1.58
C PHE A 65 -5.51 -18.55 0.39
N PRO A 66 -4.31 -19.12 0.22
CA PRO A 66 -4.06 -20.11 -0.83
C PRO A 66 -5.02 -21.30 -0.78
N THR A 67 -5.23 -21.96 -1.92
CA THR A 67 -6.06 -23.18 -1.97
C THR A 67 -5.50 -24.31 -1.12
N ASP A 68 -4.18 -24.33 -0.96
CA ASP A 68 -3.41 -25.24 -0.10
C ASP A 68 -3.21 -24.67 1.33
N TYR A 69 -3.97 -23.66 1.74
CA TYR A 69 -3.94 -23.20 3.14
C TYR A 69 -4.46 -24.32 4.06
N GLU A 70 -3.55 -24.95 4.78
CA GLU A 70 -3.82 -26.15 5.58
C GLU A 70 -4.70 -25.85 6.80
N TYR A 71 -5.55 -26.81 7.18
CA TYR A 71 -6.29 -26.75 8.43
C TYR A 71 -5.33 -26.79 9.63
N ASP A 72 -5.67 -26.12 10.72
CA ASP A 72 -4.95 -26.20 11.99
C ASP A 72 -5.91 -25.89 13.15
N ASP A 73 -5.81 -26.65 14.23
CA ASP A 73 -6.53 -26.38 15.47
C ASP A 73 -5.96 -25.18 16.23
N ALA A 74 -4.67 -24.90 16.04
CA ALA A 74 -3.99 -23.76 16.61
C ALA A 74 -4.27 -22.48 15.81
N ARG A 75 -4.47 -21.39 16.54
CA ARG A 75 -4.79 -20.07 15.97
C ARG A 75 -3.57 -19.28 15.50
N GLU A 76 -3.79 -18.41 14.53
CA GLU A 76 -2.87 -17.34 14.11
C GLU A 76 -3.61 -16.01 14.04
N ALA A 77 -2.92 -14.90 14.32
CA ALA A 77 -3.41 -13.57 13.98
C ALA A 77 -2.98 -13.22 12.54
N ILE A 78 -3.90 -12.62 11.80
CA ILE A 78 -3.66 -12.09 10.44
C ILE A 78 -3.67 -10.56 10.41
N ASN A 79 -4.13 -9.94 11.50
CA ASN A 79 -4.02 -8.51 11.79
C ASN A 79 -4.20 -8.28 13.30
N GLN A 80 -3.70 -7.16 13.81
CA GLN A 80 -3.81 -6.82 15.24
C GLN A 80 -3.97 -5.30 15.46
N TRP A 81 -4.83 -4.92 16.40
CA TRP A 81 -4.85 -3.61 17.06
C TRP A 81 -4.20 -3.76 18.43
N TYR A 82 -2.90 -3.46 18.50
CA TYR A 82 -2.01 -3.81 19.60
C TYR A 82 -1.84 -2.66 20.61
N GLN A 83 -1.97 -2.98 21.90
CA GLN A 83 -1.78 -2.07 23.05
C GLN A 83 -1.13 -2.83 24.20
N ASP A 84 -0.31 -2.18 25.02
CA ASP A 84 0.17 -2.74 26.30
C ASP A 84 0.50 -4.26 26.32
N GLY A 85 1.36 -4.72 25.41
CA GLY A 85 1.77 -6.13 25.38
C GLY A 85 0.89 -7.09 24.57
N SER A 86 -0.37 -6.74 24.24
CA SER A 86 -1.36 -7.64 23.63
C SER A 86 -2.33 -6.93 22.67
N PRO A 87 -2.94 -7.60 21.67
CA PRO A 87 -4.04 -7.00 20.93
C PRO A 87 -5.29 -6.82 21.80
N SER A 88 -5.84 -5.61 21.81
CA SER A 88 -7.20 -5.35 22.32
C SER A 88 -8.26 -5.81 21.34
N THR A 89 -7.95 -5.72 20.04
CA THR A 89 -8.73 -6.30 18.95
C THR A 89 -7.82 -7.03 17.96
N SER A 90 -8.26 -8.14 17.37
CA SER A 90 -7.53 -8.83 16.30
C SER A 90 -8.44 -9.64 15.38
N ILE A 91 -7.99 -9.91 14.15
CA ILE A 91 -8.57 -10.97 13.31
C ILE A 91 -7.65 -12.18 13.36
N ARG A 92 -8.25 -13.32 13.67
CA ARG A 92 -7.57 -14.60 13.80
C ARG A 92 -8.19 -15.65 12.93
N ILE A 93 -7.33 -16.57 12.49
CA ILE A 93 -7.76 -17.80 11.84
C ILE A 93 -7.56 -18.95 12.81
N GLN A 94 -8.61 -19.74 12.98
CA GLN A 94 -8.58 -20.95 13.78
C GLN A 94 -9.62 -21.93 13.23
N ARG A 95 -9.23 -23.18 12.97
CA ARG A 95 -10.13 -24.22 12.44
C ARG A 95 -10.89 -23.76 11.18
N ASP A 96 -10.19 -23.12 10.25
CA ASP A 96 -10.75 -22.51 9.03
C ASP A 96 -11.87 -21.47 9.27
N ARG A 97 -11.93 -20.86 10.46
CA ARG A 97 -12.86 -19.77 10.80
C ARG A 97 -12.12 -18.44 10.91
N ILE A 98 -12.77 -17.39 10.44
CA ILE A 98 -12.36 -15.99 10.66
C ILE A 98 -12.98 -15.54 11.98
N ILE A 99 -12.16 -15.30 12.99
CA ILE A 99 -12.58 -14.88 14.32
C ILE A 99 -12.13 -13.44 14.55
N LEU A 100 -13.07 -12.54 14.83
CA LEU A 100 -12.75 -11.24 15.39
C LEU A 100 -12.75 -11.34 16.91
N GLU A 101 -11.68 -10.86 17.51
CA GLU A 101 -11.53 -10.75 18.95
C GLU A 101 -11.54 -9.30 19.37
N ALA A 102 -12.29 -8.93 20.40
CA ALA A 102 -12.29 -7.57 20.95
C ALA A 102 -12.49 -7.57 22.47
N GLY A 103 -11.84 -6.64 23.17
CA GLY A 103 -12.06 -6.43 24.59
C GLY A 103 -11.35 -5.19 25.13
N THR A 104 -11.49 -4.96 26.44
CA THR A 104 -10.94 -3.79 27.14
C THR A 104 -9.74 -4.13 28.02
N THR A 105 -9.43 -5.43 28.16
CA THR A 105 -8.24 -5.98 28.81
C THR A 105 -7.87 -7.31 28.13
N SER A 106 -6.68 -7.84 28.38
CA SER A 106 -6.31 -9.18 27.91
C SER A 106 -7.14 -10.31 28.55
N GLY A 107 -7.76 -10.07 29.71
CA GLY A 107 -8.54 -11.06 30.45
C GLY A 107 -10.02 -11.15 30.07
N ASN A 108 -10.53 -10.26 29.21
CA ASN A 108 -11.96 -10.20 28.85
C ASN A 108 -12.20 -10.11 27.34
N ILE A 109 -11.28 -10.64 26.54
CA ILE A 109 -11.44 -10.74 25.09
C ILE A 109 -12.65 -11.61 24.76
N VAL A 110 -13.53 -11.10 23.90
CA VAL A 110 -14.69 -11.81 23.37
C VAL A 110 -14.42 -12.19 21.91
N GLU A 111 -14.71 -13.44 21.56
CA GLU A 111 -14.60 -13.96 20.21
C GLU A 111 -15.92 -13.81 19.43
N HIS A 112 -15.81 -13.40 18.18
CA HIS A 112 -16.91 -13.25 17.23
C HIS A 112 -16.57 -13.99 15.94
N ASP A 113 -17.23 -15.12 15.70
CA ASP A 113 -17.10 -15.86 14.45
C ASP A 113 -17.75 -15.06 13.29
N LEU A 114 -16.93 -14.72 12.29
CA LEU A 114 -17.33 -13.96 11.10
C LEU A 114 -17.61 -14.86 9.89
N GLY A 115 -17.36 -16.16 9.99
CA GLY A 115 -17.56 -17.12 8.90
C GLY A 115 -16.34 -17.97 8.58
N ALA A 116 -16.51 -18.82 7.57
CA ALA A 116 -15.43 -19.67 7.06
C ALA A 116 -14.40 -18.87 6.26
N VAL A 117 -13.15 -19.31 6.28
CA VAL A 117 -12.08 -18.80 5.42
C VAL A 117 -12.32 -19.21 3.96
N PRO A 118 -12.50 -18.27 3.03
CA PRO A 118 -12.64 -18.60 1.61
C PRO A 118 -11.27 -18.78 0.96
N LYS A 119 -10.80 -20.02 0.93
CA LYS A 119 -9.53 -20.41 0.27
C LYS A 119 -9.60 -20.21 -1.25
N GLY A 120 -8.48 -19.82 -1.85
CA GLY A 120 -8.32 -19.55 -3.28
C GLY A 120 -9.00 -18.27 -3.78
N LYS A 121 -9.50 -17.43 -2.88
CA LYS A 121 -10.22 -16.19 -3.23
C LYS A 121 -9.77 -15.05 -2.33
N TRP A 122 -9.82 -13.84 -2.87
CA TRP A 122 -9.64 -12.63 -2.07
C TRP A 122 -10.86 -12.38 -1.21
N THR A 123 -10.62 -11.98 0.04
CA THR A 123 -11.63 -11.42 0.93
C THR A 123 -11.24 -9.99 1.26
N ASP A 124 -12.13 -9.06 0.93
CA ASP A 124 -12.01 -7.66 1.30
C ASP A 124 -12.55 -7.45 2.71
N PHE A 125 -11.69 -7.07 3.64
CA PHE A 125 -12.04 -6.73 5.02
C PHE A 125 -12.09 -5.23 5.14
N VAL A 126 -13.24 -4.70 5.59
CA VAL A 126 -13.38 -3.30 5.98
C VAL A 126 -13.89 -3.23 7.41
N PHE A 127 -13.33 -2.30 8.17
CA PHE A 127 -13.70 -2.03 9.54
C PHE A 127 -13.92 -0.54 9.75
N HIS A 128 -14.94 -0.21 10.53
CA HIS A 128 -15.15 1.12 11.09
C HIS A 128 -15.14 0.99 12.61
N PHE A 129 -14.24 1.74 13.24
CA PHE A 129 -14.09 1.75 14.69
C PHE A 129 -14.50 3.11 15.25
N ILE A 130 -15.18 3.08 16.40
CA ILE A 130 -15.05 4.10 17.43
C ILE A 130 -14.28 3.44 18.58
N HIS A 131 -12.98 3.74 18.67
CA HIS A 131 -12.10 3.23 19.70
C HIS A 131 -12.50 3.77 21.08
N SER A 132 -12.90 2.89 21.98
CA SER A 132 -13.28 3.26 23.35
C SER A 132 -13.06 2.13 24.35
N THR A 133 -12.90 2.50 25.63
CA THR A 133 -12.93 1.60 26.78
C THR A 133 -14.36 1.39 27.32
N GLY A 134 -15.32 2.21 26.88
CA GLY A 134 -16.68 2.29 27.43
C GLY A 134 -17.78 1.89 26.44
N SER A 135 -19.04 2.14 26.83
CA SER A 135 -20.23 1.75 26.08
C SER A 135 -20.43 2.50 24.75
N ASP A 136 -19.69 3.58 24.53
CA ASP A 136 -19.66 4.39 23.30
C ASP A 136 -18.77 3.78 22.20
N GLY A 137 -18.05 2.69 22.50
CA GLY A 137 -17.25 2.00 21.50
C GLY A 137 -18.08 1.30 20.42
N LEU A 138 -17.51 1.20 19.22
CA LEU A 138 -18.13 0.58 18.06
C LEU A 138 -17.08 -0.16 17.23
N ILE A 139 -17.44 -1.34 16.75
CA ILE A 139 -16.78 -2.00 15.62
C ILE A 139 -17.86 -2.42 14.63
N GLU A 140 -17.79 -1.92 13.40
CA GLU A 140 -18.55 -2.45 12.28
C GLU A 140 -17.62 -3.18 11.33
N VAL A 141 -18.06 -4.33 10.84
CA VAL A 141 -17.25 -5.23 10.00
C VAL A 141 -17.99 -5.55 8.72
N TRP A 142 -17.31 -5.37 7.60
CA TRP A 142 -17.76 -5.81 6.29
C TRP A 142 -16.77 -6.80 5.69
N LEU A 143 -17.31 -7.88 5.11
CA LEU A 143 -16.56 -8.82 4.29
C LEU A 143 -17.13 -8.75 2.87
N ASN A 144 -16.29 -8.45 1.89
CA ASN A 144 -16.67 -8.29 0.48
C ASN A 144 -17.85 -7.29 0.29
N GLY A 145 -17.91 -6.26 1.13
CA GLY A 145 -18.96 -5.24 1.11
C GLY A 145 -20.23 -5.56 1.87
N ALA A 146 -20.44 -6.82 2.28
CA ALA A 146 -21.58 -7.17 3.11
C ALA A 146 -21.23 -6.90 4.58
N LYS A 147 -22.08 -6.13 5.28
CA LYS A 147 -21.91 -5.94 6.73
C LYS A 147 -22.21 -7.26 7.42
N VAL A 148 -21.21 -7.86 8.06
CA VAL A 148 -21.32 -9.16 8.74
C VAL A 148 -21.46 -9.02 10.26
N LYS A 149 -21.02 -7.89 10.82
CA LYS A 149 -21.07 -7.67 12.26
C LYS A 149 -21.14 -6.19 12.63
N THR A 150 -21.86 -5.92 13.70
CA THR A 150 -21.75 -4.69 14.51
C THR A 150 -21.54 -5.12 15.96
N ILE A 151 -20.53 -4.55 16.61
CA ILE A 151 -20.17 -4.78 18.01
C ILE A 151 -20.19 -3.41 18.68
N THR A 152 -20.94 -3.30 19.77
CA THR A 152 -21.02 -2.08 20.57
C THR A 152 -20.35 -2.30 21.92
N GLY A 153 -19.76 -1.24 22.48
CA GLY A 153 -19.03 -1.29 23.74
C GLY A 153 -17.51 -1.27 23.54
N GLY A 154 -16.81 -1.38 24.68
CA GLY A 154 -15.37 -1.16 24.73
C GLY A 154 -14.59 -2.18 23.89
N ASN A 155 -13.65 -1.68 23.10
CA ASN A 155 -12.87 -2.45 22.13
C ASN A 155 -11.37 -2.10 22.11
N MET A 156 -10.95 -1.19 22.99
CA MET A 156 -9.55 -0.87 23.23
C MET A 156 -9.24 -0.94 24.72
N TYR A 157 -7.97 -1.16 25.04
CA TYR A 157 -7.49 -1.05 26.42
C TYR A 157 -7.46 0.42 26.85
N ASN A 158 -7.41 0.65 28.18
CA ASN A 158 -7.25 1.99 28.74
C ASN A 158 -5.79 2.48 28.60
N ASP A 159 -5.38 2.67 27.35
CA ASP A 159 -4.05 3.03 26.90
C ASP A 159 -4.17 3.99 25.69
N VAL A 160 -3.05 4.39 25.08
CA VAL A 160 -3.02 5.10 23.80
C VAL A 160 -3.76 4.32 22.71
N LEU A 161 -4.19 5.02 21.66
CA LEU A 161 -4.82 4.37 20.51
C LEU A 161 -3.97 3.19 20.00
N PRO A 162 -4.61 2.07 19.62
CA PRO A 162 -3.91 0.86 19.25
C PRO A 162 -3.00 1.07 18.03
N LYS A 163 -1.83 0.43 18.06
CA LYS A 163 -1.00 0.26 16.87
C LYS A 163 -1.69 -0.74 15.96
N TRP A 164 -1.95 -0.38 14.71
CA TRP A 164 -2.54 -1.30 13.76
C TRP A 164 -1.46 -2.01 12.96
N LYS A 165 -1.48 -3.34 13.00
CA LYS A 165 -0.53 -4.24 12.33
C LYS A 165 -1.27 -5.18 11.38
N VAL A 166 -0.62 -5.49 10.26
CA VAL A 166 -1.04 -6.52 9.29
C VAL A 166 0.11 -7.49 9.02
N GLY A 167 -0.21 -8.73 8.70
CA GLY A 167 0.76 -9.81 8.50
C GLY A 167 0.40 -11.02 9.37
N ILE A 168 1.34 -11.94 9.57
CA ILE A 168 1.07 -13.23 10.23
C ILE A 168 1.77 -13.27 11.59
N TYR A 169 1.05 -13.64 12.65
CA TYR A 169 1.64 -14.00 13.94
C TYR A 169 1.03 -15.31 14.44
N LYS A 170 1.88 -16.31 14.71
CA LYS A 170 1.44 -17.62 15.19
C LYS A 170 2.25 -18.05 16.40
N SER A 171 1.65 -17.96 17.58
CA SER A 171 2.30 -18.37 18.83
C SER A 171 2.59 -19.87 18.88
N ALA A 172 1.73 -20.70 18.29
CA ALA A 172 1.88 -22.15 18.31
C ALA A 172 3.19 -22.66 17.68
N PHE A 173 3.75 -21.94 16.69
CA PHE A 173 5.07 -22.23 16.11
C PHE A 173 6.22 -22.05 17.12
N LYS A 174 6.06 -21.20 18.15
CA LYS A 174 7.06 -21.04 19.20
C LYS A 174 7.07 -22.24 20.15
N TYR A 175 5.92 -22.89 20.32
CA TYR A 175 5.70 -23.93 21.32
C TYR A 175 5.62 -25.34 20.72
N GLY A 176 5.69 -25.48 19.39
CA GLY A 176 5.57 -26.77 18.71
C GLY A 176 4.20 -27.42 18.86
N THR A 177 3.13 -26.60 18.96
CA THR A 177 1.76 -27.06 19.19
C THR A 177 0.84 -26.81 17.98
N SER A 178 1.43 -26.68 16.79
CA SER A 178 0.72 -26.46 15.53
C SER A 178 0.87 -27.72 14.68
N ASP A 179 -0.19 -28.07 13.95
CA ASP A 179 -0.13 -29.22 13.03
C ASP A 179 0.59 -28.89 11.71
N VAL A 180 0.88 -27.61 11.47
CA VAL A 180 1.54 -27.12 10.26
C VAL A 180 2.88 -26.47 10.63
N THR A 181 3.79 -26.39 9.67
CA THR A 181 5.13 -25.80 9.89
C THR A 181 5.33 -24.50 9.10
N LYS A 182 4.33 -24.09 8.32
CA LYS A 182 4.40 -22.93 7.43
C LYS A 182 3.03 -22.28 7.28
N ARG A 183 2.99 -20.94 7.26
CA ARG A 183 1.81 -20.16 6.84
C ARG A 183 2.20 -19.18 5.76
N VAL A 184 1.35 -19.07 4.74
CA VAL A 184 1.48 -18.10 3.65
C VAL A 184 0.14 -17.40 3.49
N LEU A 185 0.17 -16.07 3.49
CA LEU A 185 -1.00 -15.22 3.23
C LEU A 185 -0.60 -14.08 2.30
N TYR A 186 -1.55 -13.59 1.52
CA TYR A 186 -1.33 -12.42 0.68
C TYR A 186 -2.26 -11.30 1.11
N TYR A 187 -1.76 -10.07 1.05
CA TYR A 187 -2.47 -8.87 1.44
C TYR A 187 -2.39 -7.83 0.34
N ASP A 188 -3.46 -7.06 0.20
CA ASP A 188 -3.59 -5.94 -0.72
C ASP A 188 -4.61 -4.95 -0.14
N ASN A 189 -4.90 -3.83 -0.80
CA ASN A 189 -5.87 -2.82 -0.35
C ASN A 189 -5.73 -2.39 1.13
N ILE A 190 -4.49 -2.30 1.64
CA ILE A 190 -4.23 -1.87 3.02
C ILE A 190 -4.45 -0.37 3.11
N ARG A 191 -5.48 0.08 3.82
CA ARG A 191 -5.83 1.51 3.96
C ARG A 191 -6.23 1.87 5.37
N VAL A 192 -6.05 3.15 5.68
CA VAL A 192 -6.52 3.80 6.90
C VAL A 192 -7.29 5.05 6.47
N GLY A 193 -8.55 5.15 6.89
CA GLY A 193 -9.41 6.30 6.64
C GLY A 193 -9.73 7.02 7.95
N ASN A 194 -9.92 8.33 7.90
CA ASN A 194 -10.36 9.12 9.06
C ASN A 194 -11.88 9.01 9.26
N GLU A 195 -12.45 9.84 10.12
CA GLU A 195 -13.88 9.85 10.46
C GLU A 195 -14.81 10.19 9.30
N LYS A 196 -14.28 10.69 8.18
CA LYS A 196 -15.05 11.06 6.98
C LYS A 196 -15.00 9.98 5.91
N ALA A 197 -14.19 8.94 6.09
CA ALA A 197 -14.09 7.85 5.12
C ALA A 197 -15.41 7.08 5.01
N THR A 198 -15.64 6.53 3.83
CA THR A 198 -16.82 5.74 3.50
C THR A 198 -16.45 4.29 3.23
N LEU A 199 -17.42 3.38 3.37
CA LEU A 199 -17.24 1.98 3.00
C LEU A 199 -16.69 1.84 1.58
N GLU A 200 -17.23 2.59 0.60
CA GLU A 200 -16.80 2.48 -0.79
C GLU A 200 -15.34 2.93 -1.01
N GLU A 201 -14.89 4.00 -0.35
CA GLU A 201 -13.49 4.44 -0.41
C GLU A 201 -12.52 3.42 0.20
N MET A 202 -12.97 2.70 1.22
CA MET A 202 -12.17 1.67 1.89
C MET A 202 -12.10 0.37 1.08
N ARG A 203 -13.11 0.08 0.24
CA ARG A 203 -13.14 -1.11 -0.63
C ARG A 203 -12.50 -0.88 -1.99
N ALA A 204 -12.71 0.30 -2.56
CA ALA A 204 -12.23 0.66 -3.88
C ALA A 204 -10.73 0.96 -3.84
N GLY A 205 -9.97 0.27 -4.69
CA GLY A 205 -8.67 0.72 -5.13
C GLY A 205 -8.86 2.01 -5.91
N SER A 206 -8.93 3.15 -5.21
CA SER A 206 -9.44 4.44 -5.67
C SER A 206 -9.37 4.64 -7.19
N SER A 207 -10.50 4.41 -7.85
CA SER A 207 -10.83 5.00 -9.15
C SER A 207 -12.02 5.92 -8.90
N ALA A 208 -11.80 7.23 -9.02
CA ALA A 208 -12.78 8.31 -9.10
C ALA A 208 -13.77 8.52 -7.93
N GLY A 209 -13.47 9.48 -7.07
CA GLY A 209 -14.49 10.33 -6.45
C GLY A 209 -14.77 11.53 -7.36
N THR A 210 -15.69 11.40 -8.31
CA THR A 210 -16.33 12.55 -8.97
C THR A 210 -17.77 12.58 -8.50
N THR A 211 -18.04 13.41 -7.49
CA THR A 211 -19.40 13.82 -7.16
C THR A 211 -19.79 14.88 -8.20
N ALA A 212 -20.40 14.45 -9.30
CA ALA A 212 -21.05 15.38 -10.22
C ALA A 212 -22.39 15.81 -9.61
N THR A 213 -22.41 17.00 -9.02
CA THR A 213 -23.66 17.70 -8.71
C THR A 213 -24.15 18.36 -9.99
N THR A 214 -25.30 17.90 -10.48
CA THR A 214 -26.07 18.50 -11.57
C THR A 214 -26.62 19.87 -11.19
N GLU A 215 -26.44 20.87 -12.06
CA GLU A 215 -27.42 21.93 -12.31
C GLU A 215 -27.43 22.32 -13.81
N PRO A 216 -28.56 22.82 -14.33
CA PRO A 216 -28.87 22.82 -15.76
C PRO A 216 -28.39 24.10 -16.45
N THR A 217 -27.96 23.99 -17.70
CA THR A 217 -28.04 25.12 -18.64
C THR A 217 -28.41 24.63 -20.03
N THR A 218 -29.55 25.15 -20.49
CA THR A 218 -29.95 25.31 -21.88
C THR A 218 -28.88 26.04 -22.67
N ASP A 219 -28.47 25.52 -23.83
CA ASP A 219 -28.79 26.15 -25.12
C ASP A 219 -28.48 25.20 -26.29
N ALA A 220 -29.26 25.34 -27.35
CA ALA A 220 -29.13 24.61 -28.60
C ALA A 220 -27.98 25.17 -29.44
N THR A 221 -27.29 24.33 -30.23
CA THR A 221 -27.13 24.50 -31.69
C THR A 221 -26.38 23.30 -32.30
N THR A 222 -26.91 22.91 -33.46
CA THR A 222 -26.60 21.88 -34.44
C THR A 222 -25.13 21.85 -34.94
N GLY A 223 -24.61 20.65 -35.25
CA GLY A 223 -23.40 20.51 -36.07
C GLY A 223 -22.85 19.08 -36.18
N THR A 224 -23.26 18.37 -37.23
CA THR A 224 -22.81 17.03 -37.67
C THR A 224 -21.40 17.01 -38.28
N THR A 225 -20.56 16.00 -37.96
CA THR A 225 -19.68 15.19 -38.86
C THR A 225 -18.74 14.32 -38.00
N THR A 226 -18.87 12.99 -37.94
CA THR A 226 -18.34 11.93 -38.84
C THR A 226 -16.85 12.05 -39.16
N GLY A 227 -16.05 11.08 -38.68
CA GLY A 227 -14.64 10.92 -39.03
C GLY A 227 -13.99 9.68 -38.41
N THR A 228 -14.25 8.51 -38.99
CA THR A 228 -13.63 7.21 -38.73
C THR A 228 -12.29 7.07 -39.46
N THR A 229 -11.24 6.57 -38.79
CA THR A 229 -10.15 5.72 -39.35
C THR A 229 -9.27 5.24 -38.19
N THR A 230 -9.31 3.97 -37.77
CA THR A 230 -8.63 2.76 -38.31
C THR A 230 -7.11 2.80 -38.16
N GLY A 231 -6.61 1.87 -37.34
CA GLY A 231 -5.19 1.71 -37.01
C GLY A 231 -4.37 0.95 -38.07
N THR A 232 -3.08 0.85 -37.82
CA THR A 232 -2.18 -0.08 -38.50
C THR A 232 -1.06 -0.47 -37.54
N THR A 233 -1.03 -1.76 -37.23
CA THR A 233 0.02 -2.51 -36.55
C THR A 233 1.16 -2.80 -37.53
N THR A 234 2.41 -2.73 -37.08
CA THR A 234 3.53 -3.41 -37.77
C THR A 234 4.51 -3.89 -36.72
N GLY A 235 4.57 -5.22 -36.56
CA GLY A 235 5.63 -5.91 -35.83
C GLY A 235 6.84 -6.13 -36.73
N THR A 236 8.02 -6.23 -36.13
CA THR A 236 9.21 -6.74 -36.79
C THR A 236 10.01 -7.59 -35.81
N THR A 237 10.20 -8.85 -36.20
CA THR A 237 11.03 -9.87 -35.54
C THR A 237 12.47 -9.74 -36.03
N THR A 238 13.46 -9.91 -35.17
CA THR A 238 14.83 -10.28 -35.57
C THR A 238 15.44 -11.21 -34.51
N THR A 239 16.07 -12.29 -34.97
CA THR A 239 16.64 -13.40 -34.20
C THR A 239 18.17 -13.43 -34.34
N GLY A 240 18.87 -13.84 -33.27
CA GLY A 240 20.27 -14.33 -33.24
C GLY A 240 21.25 -13.34 -32.59
N THR A 241 22.08 -13.65 -31.59
CA THR A 241 22.83 -14.90 -31.35
C THR A 241 23.29 -15.01 -29.88
N THR A 242 23.43 -16.25 -29.43
CA THR A 242 23.86 -16.73 -28.10
C THR A 242 25.34 -16.40 -27.76
N THR A 243 25.59 -15.94 -26.53
CA THR A 243 26.87 -16.12 -25.83
C THR A 243 26.60 -16.47 -24.37
N THR A 244 27.13 -17.60 -23.91
CA THR A 244 26.96 -18.14 -22.54
C THR A 244 28.10 -17.69 -21.64
N GLY A 245 27.76 -17.28 -20.41
CA GLY A 245 28.60 -17.49 -19.21
C GLY A 245 28.96 -16.26 -18.39
N THR A 246 28.20 -15.96 -17.33
CA THR A 246 28.65 -15.97 -15.91
C THR A 246 27.46 -15.57 -15.03
N THR A 247 27.10 -16.43 -14.09
CA THR A 247 26.05 -16.26 -13.09
C THR A 247 26.41 -15.08 -12.17
N THR A 248 25.61 -14.02 -12.19
CA THR A 248 25.62 -12.99 -11.13
C THR A 248 24.20 -12.89 -10.58
N THR A 249 24.10 -13.15 -9.29
CA THR A 249 22.89 -13.16 -8.46
C THR A 249 21.99 -11.95 -8.71
N THR A 250 20.80 -12.19 -9.28
CA THR A 250 19.71 -11.20 -9.36
C THR A 250 19.18 -10.91 -7.96
N SER A 251 19.67 -9.81 -7.38
CA SER A 251 19.13 -9.16 -6.18
C SER A 251 17.70 -8.69 -6.46
N GLY A 252 16.77 -8.87 -5.51
CA GLY A 252 15.34 -8.57 -5.69
C GLY A 252 15.11 -7.18 -6.28
N THR A 253 14.36 -7.10 -7.38
CA THR A 253 14.29 -5.90 -8.22
C THR A 253 13.69 -4.71 -7.47
N GLN A 254 14.52 -3.73 -7.11
CA GLN A 254 14.10 -2.41 -6.66
C GLN A 254 13.48 -1.67 -7.84
N GLN A 255 12.43 -0.88 -7.65
CA GLN A 255 11.75 -0.18 -8.75
C GLN A 255 11.22 1.18 -8.29
N VAL A 256 11.13 2.13 -9.22
CA VAL A 256 10.25 3.29 -9.06
C VAL A 256 8.84 2.85 -9.45
N VAL A 257 7.86 3.11 -8.60
CA VAL A 257 6.47 2.63 -8.78
C VAL A 257 5.48 3.73 -9.17
N SER A 258 5.76 4.98 -8.80
CA SER A 258 4.93 6.13 -9.19
C SER A 258 5.66 7.45 -8.95
N TYR A 259 5.09 8.53 -9.49
CA TYR A 259 5.48 9.90 -9.16
C TYR A 259 4.36 10.61 -8.43
N THR A 260 4.70 11.36 -7.40
CA THR A 260 3.78 12.27 -6.71
C THR A 260 4.19 13.71 -7.00
N LEU A 261 3.25 14.53 -7.47
CA LEU A 261 3.37 15.97 -7.44
C LEU A 261 3.18 16.44 -6.00
N VAL A 262 4.15 17.17 -5.47
CA VAL A 262 4.16 17.67 -4.08
C VAL A 262 4.12 19.19 -4.09
N ASN A 263 3.31 19.80 -3.23
CA ASN A 263 3.37 21.23 -2.98
C ASN A 263 4.62 21.54 -2.16
N ALA A 264 5.61 22.21 -2.78
CA ALA A 264 6.90 22.47 -2.16
C ALA A 264 6.88 23.63 -1.13
N THR A 265 5.72 24.25 -0.90
CA THR A 265 5.53 25.23 0.17
C THR A 265 4.90 24.63 1.42
N THR A 266 4.15 23.53 1.27
CA THR A 266 3.42 22.90 2.38
C THR A 266 3.87 21.47 2.67
N ASP A 267 4.78 20.94 1.85
CA ASP A 267 5.26 19.56 1.85
C ASP A 267 4.14 18.51 1.75
N LYS A 268 2.99 18.92 1.22
CA LYS A 268 1.82 18.05 1.05
C LYS A 268 1.76 17.50 -0.36
N ASP A 269 1.46 16.21 -0.45
CA ASP A 269 1.13 15.56 -1.72
C ASP A 269 -0.09 16.24 -2.35
N ILE A 270 0.00 16.54 -3.65
CA ILE A 270 -1.09 17.12 -4.44
C ILE A 270 -1.81 15.99 -5.19
N MET A 271 -1.06 15.26 -6.03
CA MET A 271 -1.62 14.21 -6.88
C MET A 271 -0.53 13.23 -7.34
N THR A 272 -0.95 12.03 -7.77
CA THR A 272 -0.06 11.13 -8.53
C THR A 272 0.03 11.62 -9.98
N ILE A 273 1.23 11.65 -10.56
CA ILE A 273 1.44 11.97 -11.97
C ILE A 273 1.38 10.65 -12.76
N THR A 274 0.29 10.43 -13.48
CA THR A 274 0.08 9.27 -14.36
C THR A 274 0.45 9.61 -15.80
N GLU A 275 0.58 8.58 -16.65
CA GLU A 275 0.80 8.77 -18.09
C GLU A 275 -0.31 9.64 -18.71
N GLY A 276 0.09 10.67 -19.45
CA GLY A 276 -0.80 11.64 -20.08
C GLY A 276 -1.41 12.68 -19.14
N ALA A 277 -1.05 12.71 -17.86
CA ALA A 277 -1.63 13.64 -16.88
C ALA A 277 -1.43 15.10 -17.31
N THR A 278 -2.42 15.95 -17.02
CA THR A 278 -2.30 17.40 -17.16
C THR A 278 -2.36 18.05 -15.79
N ILE A 279 -1.27 18.74 -15.43
CA ILE A 279 -1.12 19.50 -14.19
C ILE A 279 -1.49 20.95 -14.51
N SER A 280 -2.72 21.36 -14.18
CA SER A 280 -3.13 22.76 -14.28
C SER A 280 -2.75 23.49 -12.98
N MET A 281 -1.90 24.52 -13.10
CA MET A 281 -1.43 25.31 -11.95
C MET A 281 -2.58 25.98 -11.19
N SER A 282 -3.59 26.48 -11.92
CA SER A 282 -4.80 27.05 -11.33
C SER A 282 -5.63 26.00 -10.60
N ALA A 283 -5.77 24.79 -11.13
CA ALA A 283 -6.52 23.71 -10.48
C ALA A 283 -5.80 23.17 -9.22
N VAL A 284 -4.47 23.06 -9.23
CA VAL A 284 -3.70 22.58 -8.07
C VAL A 284 -3.38 23.68 -7.06
N GLY A 285 -3.69 24.94 -7.37
CA GLY A 285 -3.57 26.07 -6.45
C GLY A 285 -2.13 26.49 -6.13
N THR A 286 -1.14 26.03 -6.89
CA THR A 286 0.28 26.38 -6.69
C THR A 286 1.08 26.32 -7.98
N SER A 287 2.06 27.23 -8.10
CA SER A 287 3.13 27.20 -9.12
C SER A 287 4.50 26.79 -8.54
N LYS A 288 4.50 26.35 -7.28
CA LYS A 288 5.66 25.89 -6.52
C LYS A 288 5.44 24.44 -6.13
N PHE A 289 6.03 23.53 -6.90
CA PHE A 289 5.88 22.10 -6.70
C PHE A 289 7.22 21.38 -6.82
N ASN A 290 7.25 20.13 -6.38
CA ASN A 290 8.34 19.19 -6.61
C ASN A 290 7.72 17.86 -7.09
N ILE A 291 8.55 16.96 -7.61
CA ILE A 291 8.11 15.62 -8.02
C ILE A 291 8.88 14.59 -7.21
N ARG A 292 8.18 13.84 -6.36
CA ARG A 292 8.74 12.72 -5.61
C ARG A 292 8.62 11.44 -6.42
N ALA A 293 9.70 10.66 -6.52
CA ALA A 293 9.61 9.25 -6.93
C ALA A 293 9.29 8.38 -5.71
N ASN A 294 8.23 7.60 -5.82
CA ASN A 294 7.93 6.56 -4.85
C ASN A 294 8.57 5.26 -5.32
N THR A 295 9.33 4.59 -4.47
CA THR A 295 10.01 3.33 -4.81
C THR A 295 9.40 2.13 -4.10
N ASN A 296 9.64 0.93 -4.63
CA ASN A 296 9.40 -0.33 -3.94
C ASN A 296 10.65 -1.21 -4.07
N PRO A 297 11.32 -1.60 -2.97
CA PRO A 297 11.05 -1.20 -1.58
C PRO A 297 11.10 0.33 -1.38
N GLY A 298 10.48 0.84 -0.31
CA GLY A 298 10.37 2.28 -0.03
C GLY A 298 11.70 3.01 0.17
N THR A 299 12.79 2.26 0.26
CA THR A 299 14.17 2.78 0.24
C THR A 299 14.97 1.96 -0.76
N VAL A 300 15.62 2.66 -1.68
CA VAL A 300 16.59 2.14 -2.65
C VAL A 300 17.94 2.83 -2.43
N GLY A 301 18.99 2.42 -3.14
CA GLY A 301 20.29 3.09 -3.01
C GLY A 301 20.24 4.53 -3.51
N VAL A 302 19.93 4.69 -4.80
CA VAL A 302 19.82 6.00 -5.47
C VAL A 302 18.69 5.95 -6.48
N VAL A 303 17.90 7.00 -6.59
CA VAL A 303 17.01 7.24 -7.73
C VAL A 303 17.70 8.24 -8.66
N LYS A 304 17.95 7.82 -9.91
CA LYS A 304 18.36 8.73 -10.99
C LYS A 304 17.11 9.20 -11.71
N PHE A 305 16.88 10.50 -11.72
CA PHE A 305 15.82 11.16 -12.49
C PHE A 305 16.38 11.78 -13.77
N ASP A 306 15.60 11.69 -14.83
CA ASP A 306 15.81 12.37 -16.11
C ASP A 306 14.47 12.98 -16.57
N LEU A 307 14.33 14.31 -16.47
CA LEU A 307 13.22 15.09 -17.01
C LEU A 307 13.63 15.70 -18.35
N THR A 308 12.76 15.58 -19.35
CA THR A 308 12.91 16.19 -20.67
C THR A 308 11.59 16.82 -21.14
N GLY A 309 11.62 17.61 -22.22
CA GLY A 309 10.45 18.32 -22.76
C GLY A 309 10.63 19.83 -22.65
N ALA A 310 9.60 20.53 -22.16
CA ALA A 310 9.59 21.99 -22.02
C ALA A 310 10.68 22.54 -21.07
N ALA A 311 11.21 21.69 -20.18
CA ALA A 311 12.47 21.92 -19.48
C ALA A 311 13.17 20.57 -19.23
N THR A 312 14.48 20.62 -19.02
CA THR A 312 15.31 19.43 -18.79
C THR A 312 15.96 19.45 -17.41
N LYS A 313 16.01 18.30 -16.72
CA LYS A 313 16.72 18.15 -15.44
C LYS A 313 17.21 16.71 -15.28
N SER A 314 18.45 16.54 -14.83
CA SER A 314 18.95 15.25 -14.33
C SER A 314 19.34 15.41 -12.86
N ARG A 315 19.02 14.42 -12.02
CA ARG A 315 19.35 14.40 -10.60
C ARG A 315 19.57 12.97 -10.11
N LEU A 316 20.54 12.79 -9.22
CA LEU A 316 20.66 11.62 -8.36
C LEU A 316 20.16 12.00 -6.97
N ASP A 317 19.29 11.18 -6.39
CA ASP A 317 18.83 11.33 -5.02
C ASP A 317 18.96 10.01 -4.26
N ASP A 318 19.61 10.03 -3.11
CA ASP A 318 19.97 8.85 -2.32
C ASP A 318 19.37 8.87 -0.91
N VAL A 319 18.48 9.82 -0.63
CA VAL A 319 17.76 9.94 0.65
C VAL A 319 16.26 10.03 0.40
N VAL A 320 15.48 9.36 1.26
CA VAL A 320 14.01 9.47 1.24
C VAL A 320 13.60 10.79 1.91
N PRO A 321 12.68 11.58 1.33
CA PRO A 321 11.97 11.34 0.07
C PRO A 321 12.83 11.61 -1.18
N TYR A 322 12.83 10.68 -2.15
CA TYR A 322 13.54 10.88 -3.42
C TYR A 322 12.82 11.95 -4.26
N ALA A 323 13.39 13.15 -4.38
CA ALA A 323 12.74 14.29 -5.02
C ALA A 323 13.54 14.80 -6.22
N LEU A 324 12.90 14.99 -7.38
CA LEU A 324 13.54 15.45 -8.62
C LEU A 324 14.24 16.81 -8.46
N PHE A 325 13.70 17.70 -7.65
CA PHE A 325 14.32 19.00 -7.33
C PHE A 325 14.98 19.04 -5.95
N GLY A 326 14.96 17.90 -5.23
CA GLY A 326 15.54 17.71 -3.92
C GLY A 326 14.73 18.25 -2.76
N ASP A 327 15.21 17.95 -1.57
CA ASP A 327 14.71 18.37 -0.28
C ASP A 327 15.89 18.64 0.68
N ASP A 328 15.60 19.06 1.90
CA ASP A 328 16.57 19.26 2.98
C ASP A 328 17.10 17.96 3.63
N ARG A 329 16.71 16.80 3.08
CA ARG A 329 16.91 15.44 3.62
C ARG A 329 16.07 15.10 4.83
N ASN A 330 15.10 15.95 5.18
CA ASN A 330 14.15 15.74 6.27
C ASN A 330 12.70 15.94 5.80
N GLY A 331 12.48 16.09 4.49
CA GLY A 331 11.16 16.19 3.88
C GLY A 331 10.65 17.60 3.58
N ASP A 332 11.47 18.66 3.75
CA ASP A 332 11.16 20.02 3.26
C ASP A 332 11.60 20.13 1.79
N TYR A 333 10.62 20.17 0.87
CA TYR A 333 10.88 20.06 -0.56
C TYR A 333 11.34 21.39 -1.16
N TYR A 334 12.40 21.36 -1.96
CA TYR A 334 12.81 22.54 -2.70
C TYR A 334 11.83 22.88 -3.83
N ASN A 335 11.58 24.18 -3.98
CA ASN A 335 10.64 24.69 -4.97
C ASN A 335 11.15 24.48 -6.40
N TRP A 336 10.30 23.92 -7.25
CA TRP A 336 10.38 24.06 -8.69
C TRP A 336 9.15 24.77 -9.24
N SER A 337 9.39 25.74 -10.11
CA SER A 337 8.36 26.41 -10.91
C SER A 337 8.48 25.93 -12.35
N GLY A 338 7.73 24.87 -12.67
CA GLY A 338 7.67 24.34 -14.02
C GLY A 338 7.13 25.35 -15.02
N VAL A 339 7.59 25.28 -16.26
CA VAL A 339 7.02 26.08 -17.36
C VAL A 339 5.88 25.29 -17.99
N VAL A 340 4.92 26.01 -18.58
CA VAL A 340 3.82 25.37 -19.32
C VAL A 340 4.38 24.60 -20.51
N GLY A 341 3.93 23.37 -20.71
CA GLY A 341 4.34 22.52 -21.83
C GLY A 341 4.36 21.04 -21.49
N SER A 342 4.79 20.23 -22.46
CA SER A 342 4.87 18.78 -22.34
C SER A 342 6.20 18.33 -21.75
N TYR A 343 6.15 17.29 -20.94
CA TYR A 343 7.29 16.71 -20.23
C TYR A 343 7.30 15.19 -20.37
N THR A 344 8.50 14.62 -20.33
CA THR A 344 8.73 13.19 -20.10
C THR A 344 9.66 13.07 -18.90
N LEU A 345 9.21 12.39 -17.85
CA LEU A 345 9.99 12.10 -16.66
C LEU A 345 10.28 10.61 -16.60
N THR A 346 11.57 10.29 -16.51
CA THR A 346 12.07 8.94 -16.29
C THR A 346 12.81 8.89 -14.95
N ALA A 347 12.65 7.80 -14.20
CA ALA A 347 13.41 7.55 -12.98
C ALA A 347 13.79 6.08 -12.89
N THR A 348 15.03 5.82 -12.51
CA THR A 348 15.60 4.47 -12.44
C THR A 348 16.30 4.29 -11.09
N PRO A 349 16.04 3.21 -10.34
CA PRO A 349 16.76 2.94 -9.11
C PRO A 349 18.10 2.26 -9.38
N PHE A 350 19.09 2.61 -8.57
CA PHE A 350 20.44 2.07 -8.58
C PHE A 350 20.85 1.68 -7.15
N ALA A 351 21.80 0.76 -7.04
CA ALA A 351 22.49 0.50 -5.78
C ALA A 351 23.47 1.64 -5.44
N GLY A 352 23.96 1.67 -4.20
CA GLY A 352 24.97 2.64 -3.76
C GLY A 352 24.38 3.93 -3.22
N ASN A 353 25.10 5.04 -3.38
CA ASN A 353 24.72 6.38 -2.96
C ASN A 353 25.09 7.40 -4.07
N LYS A 354 24.75 8.68 -3.91
CA LYS A 354 24.94 9.68 -4.98
C LYS A 354 26.40 9.92 -5.37
N ASP A 355 27.36 9.64 -4.46
CA ASP A 355 28.80 9.82 -4.70
C ASP A 355 29.42 8.57 -5.36
N LYS A 356 28.76 7.41 -5.24
CA LYS A 356 29.19 6.13 -5.80
C LYS A 356 27.99 5.31 -6.26
N VAL A 357 27.43 5.70 -7.42
CA VAL A 357 26.29 5.01 -8.04
C VAL A 357 26.73 3.62 -8.53
N GLY A 358 26.01 2.59 -8.08
CA GLY A 358 26.21 1.20 -8.48
C GLY A 358 25.46 0.82 -9.74
N ALA A 359 25.20 -0.48 -9.93
CA ALA A 359 24.37 -0.97 -11.03
C ALA A 359 22.89 -0.60 -10.84
N ALA A 360 22.15 -0.52 -11.95
CA ALA A 360 20.70 -0.37 -11.91
C ALA A 360 20.08 -1.56 -11.18
N THR A 361 19.22 -1.29 -10.22
CA THR A 361 18.58 -2.31 -9.37
C THR A 361 17.17 -2.65 -9.83
N GLY A 362 16.66 -1.92 -10.82
CA GLY A 362 15.50 -2.33 -11.61
C GLY A 362 15.21 -1.38 -12.78
N PRO A 363 14.05 -1.54 -13.43
CA PRO A 363 13.76 -0.87 -14.68
C PRO A 363 13.53 0.64 -14.49
N ALA A 364 13.72 1.38 -15.59
CA ALA A 364 13.29 2.75 -15.68
C ALA A 364 11.75 2.84 -15.67
N TYR A 365 11.19 3.66 -14.79
CA TYR A 365 9.78 4.06 -14.82
C TYR A 365 9.67 5.39 -15.55
N THR A 366 8.77 5.51 -16.53
CA THR A 366 8.63 6.71 -17.35
C THR A 366 7.17 7.13 -17.44
N VAL A 367 6.91 8.42 -17.26
CA VAL A 367 5.61 9.04 -17.55
C VAL A 367 5.76 10.28 -18.41
N LYS A 368 4.80 10.50 -19.30
CA LYS A 368 4.61 11.76 -20.02
C LYS A 368 3.48 12.54 -19.39
N PHE A 369 3.65 13.85 -19.25
CA PHE A 369 2.63 14.72 -18.67
C PHE A 369 2.74 16.13 -19.25
N ASN A 370 1.70 16.94 -19.02
CA ASN A 370 1.66 18.34 -19.43
C ASN A 370 1.52 19.23 -18.21
N ILE A 371 2.17 20.39 -18.23
CA ILE A 371 1.89 21.49 -17.30
C ILE A 371 1.09 22.54 -18.07
N ALA A 372 -0.04 22.95 -17.51
CA ALA A 372 -0.93 23.98 -18.04
C ALA A 372 -1.12 25.09 -16.99
N LYS A 373 -1.62 26.25 -17.43
CA LYS A 373 -1.95 27.35 -16.51
C LYS A 373 -3.16 27.02 -15.65
#